data_AF-A0A136HR54-F1
#
_entry.id   AF-A0A136HR54-F1
#
_cell.length_a   1.000
_cell.length_b   1.000
_cell.length_c   1.000
_cell.angle_alpha   90.00
_cell.angle_beta   90.00
_cell.angle_gamma   90.00
#
_symmetry.space_group_name_H-M   'P 1'
#
loop_
_entity.id
_entity.type
_entity.pdbx_description
1 polymer ?
#
loop_
_entity_poly.entity_id
_entity_poly.type
_entity_poly.pdbx_seq_one_letter_code
_entity_poly.pdbx_strand_id
1 'polypeptide(L)'
;MSSLPFNNSPVYLRGNFQIDAISVLLKQHAELVCFLFIALFFISNALIENSDKERVLANPQKNDFFYIDYRAIDPTSDARFRYVPMKVLSADSNTLTFKVGNIAHTTPVSPSQHAKFDKALLLRNYYRVDNLVLNRNK
;
A
#
# COMPACT_ATOMS: atom_id res chain seq x y z
N MET A 1 3.32 58.18 55.03
CA MET A 1 3.81 57.83 53.68
C MET A 1 5.06 56.98 53.85
N SER A 2 4.94 55.65 53.77
CA SER A 2 6.07 54.72 53.74
C SER A 2 6.15 54.09 52.36
N SER A 3 7.29 54.19 51.69
CA SER A 3 7.53 53.63 50.37
C SER A 3 7.37 52.11 50.38
N LEU A 4 6.50 51.59 49.52
CA LEU A 4 6.38 50.16 49.23
C LEU A 4 7.68 49.67 48.58
N PRO A 5 8.26 48.52 48.99
CA PRO A 5 9.33 47.92 48.23
C PRO A 5 8.71 47.25 47.01
N PHE A 6 8.87 47.86 45.83
CA PHE A 6 8.63 47.18 44.58
C PHE A 6 9.63 46.02 44.46
N ASN A 7 9.15 44.80 44.71
CA ASN A 7 9.88 43.58 44.44
C ASN A 7 9.96 43.38 42.92
N ASN A 8 10.95 44.04 42.29
CA ASN A 8 11.25 43.93 40.86
C ASN A 8 12.08 42.67 40.56
N SER A 9 11.65 41.51 41.06
CA SER A 9 12.18 40.25 40.58
C SER A 9 11.47 39.92 39.26
N PRO A 10 12.16 39.91 38.09
CA PRO A 10 11.51 39.44 36.88
C PRO A 10 11.10 37.98 37.12
N VAL A 11 9.82 37.67 36.87
CA VAL A 11 9.33 36.30 36.87
C VAL A 11 10.03 35.61 35.70
N TYR A 12 11.16 34.96 36.00
CA TYR A 12 11.74 34.01 35.08
C TYR A 12 10.69 32.92 34.91
N LEU A 13 10.07 32.88 33.73
CA LEU A 13 9.32 31.72 33.25
C LEU A 13 10.29 30.54 33.32
N ARG A 14 10.23 29.77 34.42
CA ARG A 14 10.93 28.49 34.54
C ARG A 14 10.39 27.59 33.44
N GLY A 15 11.18 27.43 32.38
CA GLY A 15 10.93 26.55 31.24
C GLY A 15 10.96 25.05 31.57
N ASN A 16 10.57 24.65 32.78
CA ASN A 16 10.41 23.26 33.21
C ASN A 16 8.93 22.96 33.48
N PHE A 17 8.06 23.36 32.56
CA PHE A 17 6.66 22.93 32.63
C PHE A 17 6.59 21.44 32.31
N GLN A 18 6.36 20.63 33.35
CA GLN A 18 5.65 19.34 33.30
C GLN A 18 6.31 18.14 32.60
N ILE A 19 7.56 18.22 32.13
CA ILE A 19 8.23 17.05 31.53
C ILE A 19 8.36 15.90 32.54
N ASP A 20 8.66 16.20 33.80
CA ASP A 20 8.78 15.18 34.86
C ASP A 20 7.45 14.47 35.12
N ALA A 21 6.34 15.21 35.20
CA ALA A 21 5.00 14.65 35.41
C ALA A 21 4.57 13.75 34.23
N ILE A 22 4.85 14.18 33.00
CA ILE A 22 4.60 13.39 31.79
C ILE A 22 5.44 12.11 31.80
N SER A 23 6.72 12.19 32.18
CA SER A 23 7.59 11.02 32.23
C SER A 23 7.14 9.96 33.25
N VAL A 24 6.57 10.39 34.38
CA VAL A 24 6.03 9.50 35.42
C VAL A 24 4.77 8.81 34.91
N LEU A 25 3.86 9.54 34.27
CA LEU A 25 2.64 8.98 33.67
C LEU A 25 2.96 7.99 32.55
N LEU A 26 3.92 8.30 31.69
CA LEU A 26 4.37 7.41 30.61
C LEU A 26 5.02 6.12 31.16
N LYS A 27 5.79 6.22 32.24
CA LYS A 27 6.36 5.03 32.93
C LYS A 27 5.27 4.18 33.57
N GLN A 28 4.27 4.81 34.20
CA GLN A 28 3.16 4.12 34.84
C GLN A 28 2.30 3.34 33.84
N HIS A 29 2.21 3.81 32.59
CA HIS A 29 1.46 3.18 31.51
C HIS A 29 2.35 2.73 30.34
N ALA A 30 3.56 2.25 30.65
CA ALA A 30 4.55 1.88 29.63
C ALA A 30 4.00 0.86 28.61
N GLU A 31 3.24 -0.13 29.07
CA GLU A 31 2.60 -1.12 28.19
C GLU A 31 1.64 -0.48 27.19
N LEU A 32 0.79 0.44 27.66
CA LEU A 32 -0.20 1.14 26.84
C LEU A 32 0.47 2.07 25.82
N VAL A 33 1.56 2.72 26.23
CA VAL A 33 2.42 3.52 25.35
C VAL A 33 3.06 2.63 24.27
N CYS A 34 3.57 1.45 24.63
CA CYS A 34 4.10 0.49 23.66
C CYS A 34 3.02 0.00 22.68
N PHE A 35 1.82 -0.35 23.16
CA PHE A 35 0.70 -0.73 22.30
C PHE A 35 0.30 0.39 21.35
N LEU A 36 0.29 1.64 21.83
CA LEU A 36 0.01 2.79 20.99
C LEU A 36 1.07 2.94 19.88
N PHE A 37 2.36 2.80 20.19
CA PHE A 37 3.41 2.86 19.17
C PHE A 37 3.33 1.73 18.16
N ILE A 38 3.01 0.51 18.60
CA ILE A 38 2.79 -0.63 17.70
C ILE A 38 1.59 -0.34 16.78
N ALA A 39 0.47 0.12 17.33
CA ALA A 39 -0.71 0.48 16.55
C ALA A 39 -0.41 1.59 15.54
N LEU A 40 0.28 2.66 15.96
CA LEU A 40 0.70 3.76 15.09
C LEU A 40 1.63 3.27 13.98
N PHE A 41 2.54 2.34 14.27
CA PHE A 41 3.42 1.73 13.28
C PHE A 41 2.61 0.94 12.23
N PHE A 42 1.66 0.10 12.65
CA PHE A 42 0.82 -0.63 11.69
C PHE A 42 -0.06 0.30 10.85
N ILE A 43 -0.67 1.31 11.47
CA ILE A 43 -1.51 2.29 10.76
C ILE A 43 -0.67 3.09 9.76
N SER A 44 0.51 3.58 10.14
CA SER A 44 1.36 4.36 9.24
C SER A 44 1.84 3.53 8.06
N ASN A 45 2.26 2.28 8.27
CA ASN A 45 2.62 1.38 7.18
C ASN A 45 1.43 1.13 6.24
N ALA A 46 0.24 0.89 6.78
CA ALA A 46 -0.95 0.69 5.95
C ALA A 46 -1.30 1.93 5.10
N LEU A 47 -1.13 3.14 5.66
CA LEU A 47 -1.33 4.39 4.93
C LEU A 47 -0.30 4.58 3.82
N ILE A 48 0.98 4.30 4.09
CA ILE A 48 2.06 4.38 3.10
C ILE A 48 1.82 3.39 1.96
N GLU A 49 1.53 2.13 2.29
CA GLU A 49 1.25 1.09 1.29
C GLU A 49 0.06 1.45 0.39
N ASN A 50 -1.01 2.00 0.97
CA ASN A 50 -2.18 2.42 0.20
C ASN A 50 -1.85 3.61 -0.71
N SER A 51 -1.11 4.59 -0.21
CA SER A 51 -0.64 5.72 -1.02
C SER A 51 0.24 5.27 -2.18
N ASP A 52 1.12 4.28 -1.96
CA ASP A 52 1.98 3.74 -3.00
C ASP A 52 1.18 2.98 -4.06
N LYS A 53 0.18 2.18 -3.65
CA LYS A 53 -0.74 1.50 -4.58
C LYS A 53 -1.50 2.50 -5.44
N GLU A 54 -2.05 3.56 -4.84
CA GLU A 54 -2.74 4.64 -5.58
C GLU A 54 -1.82 5.33 -6.58
N ARG A 55 -0.56 5.60 -6.19
CA ARG A 55 0.42 6.22 -7.09
C ARG A 55 0.74 5.35 -8.31
N VAL A 56 0.92 4.04 -8.10
CA VAL A 56 1.19 3.08 -9.19
C VAL A 56 -0.02 2.95 -10.12
N LEU A 57 -1.23 2.92 -9.55
CA LEU A 57 -2.47 2.86 -10.34
C LEU A 57 -2.72 4.16 -11.13
N ALA A 58 -2.39 5.32 -10.58
CA ALA A 58 -2.57 6.61 -11.24
C ALA A 58 -1.63 6.79 -12.45
N ASN A 59 -0.39 6.29 -12.35
CA ASN A 59 0.61 6.41 -13.41
C ASN A 59 1.28 5.05 -13.72
N PRO A 60 0.58 4.13 -14.40
CA PRO A 60 1.15 2.85 -14.79
C PRO A 60 2.36 3.05 -15.69
N GLN A 61 3.44 2.31 -15.41
CA GLN A 61 4.66 2.33 -16.19
C GLN A 61 4.79 1.08 -17.06
N LYS A 62 5.59 1.17 -18.12
CA LYS A 62 5.90 0.03 -18.98
C LYS A 62 6.59 -1.07 -18.16
N ASN A 63 6.12 -2.31 -18.34
CA ASN A 63 6.50 -3.50 -17.58
C ASN A 63 5.96 -3.59 -16.15
N ASP A 64 5.05 -2.71 -15.73
CA ASP A 64 4.31 -2.95 -14.49
C ASP A 64 3.45 -4.21 -14.60
N PHE A 65 3.32 -4.91 -13.48
CA PHE A 65 2.52 -6.12 -13.35
C PHE A 65 1.35 -5.88 -12.40
N PHE A 66 0.14 -6.07 -12.92
CA PHE A 66 -1.09 -6.00 -12.17
C PHE A 66 -1.68 -7.40 -12.00
N TYR A 67 -2.24 -7.67 -10.82
CA TYR A 67 -3.04 -8.86 -10.56
C TYR A 67 -4.47 -8.41 -10.35
N ILE A 68 -5.30 -8.54 -11.39
CA ILE A 68 -6.69 -8.07 -11.35
C ILE A 68 -7.56 -9.16 -10.75
N ASP A 69 -8.39 -8.78 -9.77
CA ASP A 69 -9.45 -9.63 -9.23
C ASP A 69 -10.58 -9.76 -10.26
N TYR A 70 -10.56 -10.83 -11.04
CA TYR A 70 -11.57 -11.09 -12.06
C TYR A 70 -12.94 -11.42 -11.46
N ARG A 71 -12.97 -11.94 -10.23
CA ARG A 71 -14.22 -12.28 -9.54
C ARG A 71 -14.98 -11.05 -9.08
N ALA A 72 -14.28 -9.93 -8.85
CA ALA A 72 -14.92 -8.64 -8.61
C ALA A 72 -15.65 -8.11 -9.87
N ILE A 73 -15.25 -8.55 -11.06
CA ILE A 73 -15.85 -8.16 -12.35
C ILE A 73 -16.94 -9.17 -12.75
N ASP A 74 -16.64 -10.46 -12.65
CA ASP A 74 -17.57 -11.56 -12.91
C ASP A 74 -17.66 -12.47 -11.67
N PRO A 75 -18.70 -12.28 -10.81
CA PRO A 75 -18.89 -13.09 -9.61
C PRO A 75 -19.09 -14.58 -9.88
N THR A 76 -19.47 -14.96 -11.11
CA THR A 76 -19.70 -16.36 -11.50
C THR A 76 -18.40 -17.11 -11.83
N SER A 77 -17.28 -16.38 -11.95
CA SER A 77 -15.97 -16.97 -12.21
C SER A 77 -15.46 -17.86 -11.06
N ASP A 78 -14.67 -18.87 -11.42
CA ASP A 78 -14.11 -19.84 -10.48
C ASP A 78 -13.17 -19.14 -9.47
N ALA A 79 -13.46 -19.32 -8.18
CA ALA A 79 -12.70 -18.73 -7.08
C ALA A 79 -11.21 -19.12 -7.09
N ARG A 80 -10.87 -20.27 -7.68
CA ARG A 80 -9.49 -20.77 -7.77
C ARG A 80 -8.61 -19.91 -8.67
N PHE A 81 -9.20 -19.23 -9.66
CA PHE A 81 -8.49 -18.39 -10.63
C PHE A 81 -8.88 -16.91 -10.48
N ARG A 82 -8.98 -16.45 -9.22
CA ARG A 82 -9.43 -15.10 -8.88
C ARG A 82 -8.56 -13.99 -9.49
N TYR A 83 -7.24 -14.17 -9.49
CA TYR A 83 -6.31 -13.13 -9.90
C TYR A 83 -5.73 -13.40 -11.29
N VAL A 84 -5.88 -12.43 -12.18
CA VAL A 84 -5.38 -12.49 -13.56
C VAL A 84 -4.17 -11.58 -13.69
N PRO A 85 -2.98 -12.13 -14.03
CA PRO A 85 -1.81 -11.31 -14.22
C PRO A 85 -1.94 -10.51 -15.53
N MET A 86 -1.60 -9.23 -15.48
CA MET A 86 -1.59 -8.32 -16.62
C MET A 86 -0.30 -7.51 -16.60
N LYS A 87 0.42 -7.52 -17.73
CA LYS A 87 1.65 -6.76 -17.89
C LYS A 87 1.40 -5.54 -18.76
N VAL A 88 1.82 -4.36 -18.31
CA VAL A 88 1.76 -3.14 -19.14
C VAL A 88 2.82 -3.21 -20.24
N LEU A 89 2.38 -3.11 -21.51
CA LEU A 89 3.25 -3.01 -22.68
C LEU A 89 3.54 -1.55 -23.05
N SER A 90 2.53 -0.70 -22.98
CA SER A 90 2.62 0.73 -23.17
C SER A 90 1.58 1.46 -22.33
N ALA A 91 1.94 2.64 -21.87
CA ALA A 91 1.06 3.55 -21.16
C ALA A 91 1.21 4.94 -21.79
N ASP A 92 0.27 5.28 -22.66
CA ASP A 92 0.17 6.59 -23.28
C ASP A 92 -0.84 7.45 -22.49
N SER A 93 -0.91 8.75 -22.80
CA SER A 93 -1.79 9.69 -22.09
C SER A 93 -3.25 9.25 -22.08
N ASN A 94 -3.70 8.55 -23.13
CA ASN A 94 -5.09 8.18 -23.34
C ASN A 94 -5.35 6.66 -23.41
N THR A 95 -4.29 5.86 -23.55
CA THR A 95 -4.41 4.43 -23.87
C THR A 95 -3.43 3.61 -23.05
N LEU A 96 -3.92 2.51 -22.48
CA LEU A 96 -3.12 1.52 -21.77
C LEU A 96 -3.18 0.20 -22.55
N THR A 97 -2.04 -0.29 -22.99
CA THR A 97 -1.94 -1.59 -23.67
C THR A 97 -1.37 -2.61 -22.72
N PHE A 98 -2.10 -3.70 -22.51
CA PHE A 98 -1.75 -4.78 -21.63
C PHE A 98 -1.54 -6.08 -22.40
N LYS A 99 -0.61 -6.87 -21.89
CA LYS A 99 -0.53 -8.28 -22.16
C LYS A 99 -1.25 -9.03 -21.05
N VAL A 100 -2.36 -9.68 -21.39
CA VAL A 100 -3.18 -10.41 -20.42
C VAL A 100 -2.66 -11.83 -20.29
N GLY A 101 -2.38 -12.23 -19.05
CA GLY A 101 -2.01 -13.59 -18.71
C GLY A 101 -3.05 -14.56 -19.22
N ASN A 102 -2.58 -15.66 -19.78
CA ASN A 102 -3.44 -16.67 -20.32
C ASN A 102 -4.01 -17.48 -19.16
N ILE A 103 -5.25 -17.21 -18.78
CA ILE A 103 -6.05 -18.10 -17.92
C ILE A 103 -6.41 -19.40 -18.67
N ALA A 104 -5.65 -19.80 -19.69
CA ALA A 104 -5.81 -21.09 -20.35
C ALA A 104 -4.98 -22.13 -19.61
N HIS A 105 -5.39 -22.40 -18.38
CA HIS A 105 -5.43 -23.78 -17.98
C HIS A 105 -6.91 -24.14 -17.86
N THR A 106 -7.45 -24.69 -18.95
CA THR A 106 -8.74 -25.39 -18.95
C THR A 106 -8.72 -26.63 -18.02
N THR A 107 -7.55 -26.98 -17.48
CA THR A 107 -7.30 -28.07 -16.52
C THR A 107 -6.61 -27.55 -15.26
N PRO A 108 -7.06 -27.90 -14.04
CA PRO A 108 -6.39 -27.49 -12.80
C PRO A 108 -4.92 -27.91 -12.77
N VAL A 109 -4.01 -26.99 -12.43
CA VAL A 109 -2.58 -27.26 -12.25
C VAL A 109 -2.17 -26.96 -10.80
N SER A 110 -1.12 -27.64 -10.33
CA SER A 110 -0.68 -27.52 -8.94
C SER A 110 0.11 -26.22 -8.68
N PRO A 111 0.18 -25.70 -7.44
CA PRO A 111 0.96 -24.51 -7.09
C PRO A 111 2.45 -24.61 -7.49
N SER A 112 3.04 -25.80 -7.44
CA SER A 112 4.42 -26.04 -7.88
C SER A 112 4.58 -25.96 -9.40
N GLN A 113 3.54 -26.29 -10.16
CA GLN A 113 3.49 -26.08 -11.60
C GLN A 113 3.31 -24.61 -11.95
N HIS A 114 2.49 -23.86 -11.19
CA HIS A 114 2.41 -22.40 -11.32
C HIS A 114 3.78 -21.74 -11.14
N ALA A 115 4.54 -22.11 -10.11
CA ALA A 115 5.90 -21.59 -9.89
C ALA A 115 6.92 -22.01 -10.98
N LYS A 116 6.76 -23.21 -11.56
CA LYS A 116 7.58 -23.65 -12.71
C LYS A 116 7.23 -22.89 -14.00
N PHE A 117 5.98 -22.49 -14.18
CA PHE A 117 5.56 -21.63 -15.29
C PHE A 117 5.97 -20.16 -15.11
N ASP A 118 6.17 -19.73 -13.86
CA ASP A 118 6.81 -18.43 -13.56
C ASP A 118 8.26 -18.38 -14.07
N LYS A 119 8.96 -19.53 -14.08
CA LYS A 119 10.26 -19.70 -14.76
C LYS A 119 10.17 -19.59 -16.28
N ALA A 120 8.95 -19.58 -16.82
CA ALA A 120 8.62 -19.65 -18.24
C ALA A 120 7.96 -18.38 -18.78
N LEU A 121 8.46 -17.21 -18.38
CA LEU A 121 8.36 -15.98 -19.18
C LEU A 121 8.83 -16.15 -20.66
N LEU A 122 9.39 -17.32 -21.02
CA LEU A 122 9.83 -17.74 -22.35
C LEU A 122 8.94 -18.81 -23.04
N LEU A 123 7.93 -19.40 -22.37
CA LEU A 123 7.06 -20.39 -23.03
C LEU A 123 5.94 -19.70 -23.81
N ARG A 124 5.75 -20.16 -25.04
CA ARG A 124 4.96 -19.57 -26.15
C ARG A 124 3.51 -19.13 -25.86
N ASN A 125 2.93 -19.39 -24.69
CA ASN A 125 1.49 -19.20 -24.41
C ASN A 125 1.15 -18.61 -23.03
N TYR A 126 2.12 -18.06 -22.28
CA TYR A 126 1.84 -17.47 -20.94
C TYR A 126 0.90 -16.27 -21.01
N TYR A 127 0.88 -15.58 -22.13
CA TYR A 127 0.00 -14.47 -22.41
C TYR A 127 -0.93 -14.80 -23.57
N ARG A 128 -2.15 -14.25 -23.56
CA ARG A 128 -3.04 -14.29 -24.73
C ARG A 128 -2.32 -13.68 -25.94
N VAL A 129 -2.61 -14.21 -27.13
CA VAL A 129 -2.04 -13.70 -28.38
C VAL A 129 -2.42 -12.24 -28.56
N ASP A 130 -3.68 -11.92 -28.33
CA ASP A 130 -4.20 -10.55 -28.43
C ASP A 130 -3.80 -9.71 -27.21
N ASN A 131 -3.62 -8.42 -27.47
CA ASN A 131 -3.39 -7.43 -26.43
C ASN A 131 -4.73 -6.85 -25.98
N LEU A 132 -4.85 -6.56 -24.69
CA LEU A 132 -5.99 -5.80 -24.18
C LEU A 132 -5.62 -4.31 -24.24
N VAL A 133 -6.43 -3.53 -24.94
CA VAL A 133 -6.25 -2.08 -25.07
C VAL A 133 -7.40 -1.41 -24.33
N LEU A 134 -7.07 -0.66 -23.27
CA LEU A 134 -8.04 0.13 -22.51
C LEU A 134 -7.85 1.60 -22.84
N ASN A 135 -8.96 2.30 -23.05
CA ASN A 135 -8.98 3.75 -23.22
C ASN A 135 -9.35 4.38 -21.88
N ARG A 136 -8.66 5.44 -21.46
CA ARG A 136 -8.97 6.10 -20.18
C ARG A 136 -10.32 6.83 -20.19
N ASN A 137 -10.88 7.12 -21.38
CA ASN A 137 -12.10 7.91 -21.55
C ASN A 137 -13.37 7.06 -21.81
N LYS A 138 -13.27 5.73 -21.79
CA LYS A 138 -14.39 4.79 -22.02
C LYS A 138 -14.25 3.57 -21.14
#